data_AF-A0A2K5WAK9-F1
#
_entry.id   AF-A0A2K5WAK9-F1
#
_cell.length_a   1.000
_cell.length_b   1.000
_cell.length_c   1.000
_cell.angle_alpha   90.00
_cell.angle_beta   90.00
_cell.angle_gamma   90.00
#
_symmetry.space_group_name_H-M   'P 1'
#
loop_
_entity.id
_entity.type
_entity.pdbx_description
1 polymer ?
#
loop_
_entity_poly.entity_id
_entity_poly.type
_entity_poly.pdbx_seq_one_letter_code
_entity_poly.pdbx_strand_id
1 'polypeptide(L)'
;MGAPGGKINRPRTELKKKLFKRRRVLNRERRLRHRVVGAVIDQGLITRHHLKKRASSARANITLSGKKRRKLLQQIRLAQKEKAAMEVEAPSKPARTSEPRLKRQKKTKAPQDVEMKDLEDES
;
A
#
# COMPACT_ATOMS: atom_id res chain seq x y z
N MET A 1 -34.18 -21.31 -23.16
CA MET A 1 -32.73 -21.58 -23.23
C MET A 1 -32.32 -21.64 -24.70
N GLY A 2 -31.90 -20.51 -25.28
CA GLY A 2 -31.54 -20.46 -26.70
C GLY A 2 -30.26 -21.25 -26.97
N ALA A 3 -30.28 -22.13 -27.98
CA ALA A 3 -29.09 -22.85 -28.44
C ALA A 3 -27.95 -21.85 -28.73
N PRO A 4 -26.68 -22.18 -28.45
CA PRO A 4 -25.57 -21.28 -28.73
C PRO A 4 -25.48 -21.08 -30.24
N GLY A 5 -26.10 -20.00 -30.74
CA GLY A 5 -26.13 -19.59 -32.14
C GLY A 5 -24.75 -19.15 -32.62
N GLY A 6 -23.83 -20.11 -32.74
CA GLY A 6 -22.59 -19.92 -33.46
C GLY A 6 -22.93 -19.91 -34.95
N LYS A 7 -22.74 -18.76 -35.61
CA LYS A 7 -22.92 -18.69 -37.07
C LYS A 7 -21.88 -19.62 -37.72
N ILE A 8 -22.32 -20.81 -38.10
CA ILE A 8 -21.50 -21.90 -38.66
C ILE A 8 -20.72 -21.41 -39.88
N ASN A 9 -21.32 -20.50 -40.65
CA ASN A 9 -20.78 -19.99 -41.92
C ASN A 9 -19.96 -18.70 -41.80
N ARG A 10 -19.59 -18.26 -40.58
CA ARG A 10 -18.71 -17.08 -40.44
C ARG A 10 -17.24 -17.47 -40.68
N PRO A 11 -16.47 -16.65 -41.44
CA PRO A 11 -15.04 -16.90 -41.60
C PRO A 11 -14.34 -16.91 -40.24
N ARG A 12 -13.45 -17.89 -40.05
CA ARG A 12 -12.65 -18.00 -38.81
C ARG A 12 -11.65 -16.85 -38.75
N THR A 13 -11.53 -16.22 -37.58
CA THR A 13 -10.46 -15.23 -37.32
C THR A 13 -9.08 -15.89 -37.42
N GLU A 14 -8.05 -15.10 -37.72
CA GLU A 14 -6.66 -15.56 -37.83
C GLU A 14 -6.18 -16.34 -36.59
N LEU A 15 -6.66 -15.96 -35.39
CA LEU A 15 -6.39 -16.70 -34.16
C LEU A 15 -7.10 -18.06 -34.14
N LYS A 16 -8.36 -18.15 -34.57
CA LYS A 16 -9.06 -19.45 -34.65
C LYS A 16 -8.44 -20.40 -35.68
N LYS A 17 -7.82 -19.87 -36.74
CA LYS A 17 -7.04 -20.66 -37.70
C LYS A 17 -5.72 -21.18 -37.08
N LYS A 18 -5.05 -20.37 -36.25
CA LYS A 18 -3.74 -20.69 -35.64
C LYS A 18 -3.87 -21.11 -34.18
N LEU A 19 -4.09 -22.42 -33.94
CA LEU A 19 -4.36 -22.99 -32.61
C LEU A 19 -3.34 -22.59 -31.54
N PHE A 20 -2.04 -22.72 -31.81
CA PHE A 20 -0.98 -22.40 -30.83
C PHE A 20 -0.93 -20.90 -30.51
N LYS A 21 -1.11 -20.03 -31.51
CA LYS A 21 -1.17 -18.57 -31.30
C LYS A 21 -2.39 -18.20 -30.47
N ARG A 22 -3.55 -18.81 -30.73
CA ARG A 22 -4.76 -18.62 -29.92
C ARG A 22 -4.58 -19.05 -28.48
N ARG A 23 -4.03 -20.24 -28.22
CA ARG A 23 -3.73 -20.70 -26.85
C ARG A 23 -2.80 -19.72 -26.13
N ARG A 24 -1.74 -19.25 -26.80
CA ARG A 24 -0.80 -18.27 -26.26
C ARG A 24 -1.47 -16.94 -25.88
N VAL A 25 -2.28 -16.38 -26.78
CA VAL A 25 -3.00 -15.11 -26.55
C VAL A 25 -4.01 -15.24 -25.42
N LEU A 26 -4.85 -16.28 -25.43
CA LEU A 26 -5.84 -16.50 -24.38
C LEU A 26 -5.20 -16.72 -23.01
N ASN A 27 -4.09 -17.45 -22.95
CA ASN A 27 -3.35 -17.64 -21.69
C ASN A 27 -2.73 -16.33 -21.19
N ARG A 28 -2.22 -15.47 -22.09
CA ARG A 28 -1.73 -14.14 -21.73
C ARG A 28 -2.86 -13.27 -21.17
N GLU A 29 -4.00 -13.23 -21.84
CA GLU A 29 -5.18 -12.48 -21.39
C GLU A 29 -5.69 -12.98 -20.04
N ARG A 30 -5.79 -14.31 -19.84
CA ARG A 30 -6.14 -14.89 -18.54
C ARG A 30 -5.18 -14.46 -17.44
N ARG A 31 -3.86 -14.52 -17.69
CA ARG A 31 -2.87 -14.03 -16.71
C ARG A 31 -3.02 -12.54 -16.43
N LEU A 32 -3.32 -11.72 -17.45
CA LEU A 32 -3.53 -10.29 -17.26
C LEU A 32 -4.77 -10.00 -16.43
N ARG A 33 -5.88 -10.72 -16.62
CA ARG A 33 -7.12 -10.54 -15.83
C ARG A 33 -6.92 -10.83 -14.34
N HIS A 34 -6.12 -11.84 -14.00
CA HIS A 34 -5.83 -12.17 -12.60
C HIS A 34 -4.73 -11.29 -11.97
N ARG A 35 -4.06 -10.43 -12.74
CA ARG A 35 -3.09 -9.49 -12.20
C ARG A 35 -3.83 -8.31 -11.59
N VAL A 36 -3.95 -8.32 -10.28
CA VAL A 36 -4.38 -7.15 -9.51
C VAL A 36 -3.24 -6.12 -9.54
N VAL A 37 -3.43 -5.04 -10.30
CA VAL A 37 -2.48 -3.93 -10.42
C VAL A 37 -3.00 -2.76 -9.59
N GLY A 38 -2.14 -2.13 -8.80
CA GLY A 38 -2.45 -0.88 -8.09
C GLY A 38 -3.27 -1.01 -6.79
N ALA A 39 -4.04 -2.09 -6.58
CA ALA A 39 -4.84 -2.22 -5.35
C ALA A 39 -3.96 -2.57 -4.13
N VAL A 40 -3.93 -1.70 -3.12
CA VAL A 40 -3.28 -1.94 -1.82
C VAL A 40 -4.35 -2.33 -0.80
N ILE A 41 -4.64 -3.62 -0.71
CA ILE A 41 -5.74 -4.15 0.14
C ILE A 41 -5.49 -3.85 1.63
N ASP A 42 -4.23 -3.91 2.08
CA ASP A 42 -3.83 -3.81 3.49
C ASP A 42 -3.07 -2.50 3.79
N GLN A 43 -3.43 -1.36 3.18
CA GLN A 43 -2.64 -0.12 3.21
C GLN A 43 -2.23 0.34 4.63
N GLY A 44 -3.07 0.13 5.64
CA GLY A 44 -2.79 0.47 7.04
C GLY A 44 -2.06 -0.60 7.86
N LEU A 45 -1.84 -1.80 7.31
CA LEU A 45 -1.19 -2.93 8.00
C LEU A 45 0.14 -3.33 7.35
N ILE A 46 0.34 -3.01 6.07
CA ILE A 46 1.58 -3.35 5.37
C ILE A 46 2.73 -2.45 5.82
N THR A 47 3.94 -3.01 5.85
CA THR A 47 5.14 -2.24 6.18
C THR A 47 5.53 -1.26 5.06
N ARG A 48 6.25 -0.19 5.44
CA ARG A 48 6.88 0.77 4.50
C ARG A 48 7.69 0.08 3.40
N HIS A 49 8.34 -1.04 3.71
CA HIS A 49 9.11 -1.80 2.72
C HIS A 49 8.22 -2.38 1.59
N HIS A 50 7.04 -2.90 1.92
CA HIS A 50 6.10 -3.38 0.91
C HIS A 50 5.55 -2.24 0.03
N LEU A 51 5.33 -1.07 0.62
CA LEU A 51 4.95 0.14 -0.13
C LEU A 51 6.07 0.55 -1.11
N LYS A 52 7.34 0.55 -0.67
CA LYS A 52 8.50 0.84 -1.52
C LYS A 52 8.64 -0.17 -2.67
N LYS A 53 8.40 -1.47 -2.40
CA LYS A 53 8.40 -2.53 -3.43
C LYS A 53 7.25 -2.41 -4.44
N ARG A 54 6.09 -1.90 -4.02
CA ARG A 54 4.96 -1.60 -4.92
C ARG A 54 5.21 -0.33 -5.74
N ALA A 55 5.84 0.68 -5.15
CA ALA A 55 6.20 1.92 -5.85
C ALA A 55 7.21 1.67 -6.97
N SER A 56 8.19 0.78 -6.76
CA SER A 56 9.14 0.39 -7.81
C SER A 56 8.55 -0.56 -8.85
N SER A 57 7.45 -1.26 -8.55
CA SER A 57 6.80 -2.17 -9.50
C SER A 57 5.29 -2.24 -9.27
N ALA A 58 4.52 -1.64 -10.19
CA ALA A 58 3.06 -1.72 -10.20
C ALA A 58 2.52 -3.17 -10.33
N ARG A 59 3.36 -4.12 -10.75
CA ARG A 59 3.01 -5.55 -10.87
C ARG A 59 3.11 -6.31 -9.55
N ALA A 60 3.77 -5.74 -8.54
CA ALA A 60 4.04 -6.41 -7.29
C ALA A 60 2.79 -6.42 -6.41
N ASN A 61 1.97 -7.45 -6.51
CA ASN A 61 0.79 -7.61 -5.66
C ASN A 61 1.17 -8.26 -4.31
N ILE A 62 1.85 -7.52 -3.44
CA ILE A 62 2.30 -8.02 -2.14
C ILE A 62 1.21 -7.78 -1.11
N THR A 63 0.40 -8.79 -0.80
CA THR A 63 -0.62 -8.77 0.26
C THR A 63 -0.11 -9.49 1.50
N LEU A 64 -0.68 -9.21 2.66
CA LEU A 64 -0.37 -9.99 3.85
C LEU A 64 -1.12 -11.32 3.77
N SER A 65 -0.45 -12.41 4.16
CA SER A 65 -1.14 -13.68 4.42
C SER A 65 -2.22 -13.47 5.48
N GLY A 66 -3.36 -14.17 5.35
CA GLY A 66 -4.49 -14.03 6.27
C GLY A 66 -4.13 -14.19 7.75
N LYS A 67 -3.19 -15.10 8.07
CA LYS A 67 -2.66 -15.30 9.43
C LYS A 67 -1.92 -14.06 9.94
N LYS A 68 -1.08 -13.45 9.10
CA LYS A 68 -0.32 -12.24 9.43
C LYS A 68 -1.24 -11.03 9.60
N ARG A 69 -2.21 -10.86 8.70
CA ARG A 69 -3.25 -9.82 8.79
C ARG A 69 -4.02 -9.92 10.11
N ARG A 70 -4.48 -11.12 10.47
CA ARG A 70 -5.21 -11.38 11.72
C ARG A 70 -4.35 -11.05 12.95
N LYS A 71 -3.09 -11.49 12.97
CA LYS A 71 -2.15 -11.21 14.08
C LYS A 71 -1.92 -9.71 14.28
N LEU A 72 -1.67 -8.96 13.20
CA LEU A 72 -1.45 -7.51 13.29
C LEU A 72 -2.69 -6.77 13.79
N LEU A 73 -3.88 -7.13 13.29
CA LEU A 73 -5.13 -6.54 13.77
C LEU A 73 -5.38 -6.86 15.25
N GLN A 74 -5.06 -8.07 15.70
CA GLN A 74 -5.17 -8.44 17.11
C GLN A 74 -4.23 -7.61 18.00
N GLN A 75 -2.99 -7.42 17.57
CA GLN A 75 -2.02 -6.58 18.29
C GLN A 75 -2.49 -5.13 18.40
N ILE A 76 -2.97 -4.54 17.30
CA ILE A 76 -3.50 -3.17 17.30
C ILE A 76 -4.69 -3.04 18.28
N ARG A 77 -5.61 -4.02 18.29
CA ARG A 77 -6.75 -4.02 19.22
C ARG A 77 -6.31 -4.08 20.69
N LEU A 78 -5.34 -4.92 21.01
CA LEU A 78 -4.81 -5.03 22.38
C LEU A 78 -4.14 -3.72 22.82
N ALA A 79 -3.27 -3.17 21.97
CA ALA A 79 -2.60 -1.90 22.25
C ALA A 79 -3.60 -0.73 22.41
N GLN A 80 -4.67 -0.70 21.61
CA GLN A 80 -5.74 0.29 21.76
C GLN A 80 -6.50 0.12 23.08
N LYS A 81 -6.77 -1.12 23.50
CA LYS A 81 -7.42 -1.42 24.78
C LYS A 81 -6.55 -1.01 25.96
N GLU A 82 -5.26 -1.32 25.92
CA GLU A 82 -4.27 -0.93 26.94
C GLU A 82 -4.15 0.58 27.02
N LYS A 83 -4.02 1.27 25.88
CA LYS A 83 -3.96 2.73 25.83
C LYS A 83 -5.22 3.37 26.42
N ALA A 84 -6.40 2.86 26.07
CA ALA A 84 -7.67 3.37 26.60
C ALA A 84 -7.83 3.11 28.10
N ALA A 85 -7.32 1.99 28.61
CA ALA A 85 -7.32 1.70 30.04
C ALA A 85 -6.35 2.60 30.83
N MET A 86 -5.24 3.03 30.21
CA MET A 86 -4.28 3.95 30.83
C MET A 86 -4.72 5.42 30.76
N GLU A 87 -5.50 5.84 29.75
CA GLU A 87 -6.00 7.22 29.57
C GLU A 87 -7.15 7.62 30.54
N VAL A 88 -7.23 7.03 31.76
CA VAL A 88 -8.31 7.28 32.73
C VAL A 88 -8.14 8.54 33.60
N GLU A 89 -6.98 9.22 33.61
CA GLU A 89 -6.83 10.51 34.33
C GLU A 89 -5.95 11.51 33.56
N ALA A 90 -6.55 12.20 32.59
CA ALA A 90 -6.08 13.54 32.24
C ALA A 90 -7.27 14.38 31.76
N PRO A 91 -7.89 15.22 32.61
CA PRO A 91 -8.78 16.25 32.11
C PRO A 91 -7.94 17.18 31.23
N SER A 92 -8.15 17.11 29.92
CA SER A 92 -7.54 18.05 28.98
C SER A 92 -8.02 19.46 29.36
N LYS A 93 -7.11 20.29 29.87
CA LYS A 93 -7.33 21.73 29.96
C LYS A 93 -7.75 22.22 28.57
N PRO A 94 -8.81 23.01 28.42
CA PRO A 94 -9.22 23.50 27.11
C PRO A 94 -8.12 24.42 26.57
N ALA A 95 -7.36 23.92 25.59
CA ALA A 95 -6.38 24.71 24.86
C ALA A 95 -7.16 25.76 24.06
N ARG A 96 -6.97 27.02 24.47
CA ARG A 96 -7.53 28.20 23.80
C ARG A 96 -7.18 28.16 22.31
N THR A 97 -8.19 28.48 21.52
CA THR A 97 -8.15 28.70 20.08
C THR A 97 -6.97 29.60 19.69
N SER A 98 -6.03 29.08 18.90
CA SER A 98 -5.22 29.92 18.02
C SER A 98 -4.84 29.10 16.79
N GLU A 99 -5.50 29.41 15.69
CA GLU A 99 -5.20 28.86 14.37
C GLU A 99 -3.76 29.20 13.96
N PRO A 100 -2.94 28.24 13.50
CA PRO A 100 -1.68 28.59 12.88
C PRO A 100 -1.95 29.01 11.42
N ARG A 101 -1.95 30.32 11.19
CA ARG A 101 -1.94 30.91 9.85
C ARG A 101 -0.79 30.31 9.03
N LEU A 102 -1.13 29.60 7.96
CA LEU A 102 -0.20 29.17 6.92
C LEU A 102 0.51 30.39 6.34
N LYS A 103 1.79 30.61 6.69
CA LYS A 103 2.64 31.60 6.05
C LYS A 103 3.91 30.95 5.50
N ARG A 104 3.87 30.83 4.17
CA ARG A 104 4.93 31.14 3.20
C ARG A 104 6.22 30.32 3.25
N GLN A 105 6.36 29.50 2.21
CA GLN A 105 7.61 28.99 1.66
C GLN A 105 8.69 30.08 1.57
N LYS A 106 9.88 29.79 2.10
CA LYS A 106 11.13 30.46 1.70
C LYS A 106 12.22 29.42 1.45
N LYS A 107 13.02 29.74 0.45
CA LYS A 107 13.95 28.90 -0.31
C LYS A 107 15.22 28.51 0.49
N THR A 108 15.81 27.43 0.02
CA THR A 108 17.14 26.83 0.27
C THR A 108 18.31 27.76 0.64
N LYS A 109 19.14 27.33 1.63
CA LYS A 109 20.62 27.42 1.61
C LYS A 109 21.26 26.45 2.64
N ALA A 110 22.53 26.13 2.38
CA ALA A 110 23.37 24.98 2.77
C ALA A 110 23.55 24.66 4.28
N PRO A 111 24.01 23.44 4.64
CA PRO A 111 24.31 23.06 6.01
C PRO A 111 25.59 23.73 6.49
N GLN A 112 25.50 24.48 7.58
CA GLN A 112 26.65 24.97 8.32
C GLN A 112 27.05 23.90 9.35
N ASP A 113 28.29 23.44 9.21
CA ASP A 113 29.04 22.57 10.09
C ASP A 113 29.10 23.17 11.50
N VAL A 114 28.80 22.36 12.53
CA VAL A 114 28.91 22.77 13.94
C VAL A 114 29.68 21.70 14.69
N GLU A 115 30.86 22.11 15.11
CA GLU A 115 31.88 21.42 15.90
C GLU A 115 31.31 20.78 17.17
N MET A 116 31.59 19.49 17.37
CA MET A 116 31.35 18.79 18.63
C MET A 116 32.39 19.24 19.66
N LYS A 117 31.95 19.83 20.78
CA LYS A 117 32.80 20.03 21.95
C LYS A 117 32.79 18.77 22.81
N ASP A 118 33.96 18.20 23.01
CA ASP A 118 34.25 17.20 24.02
C ASP A 118 34.03 17.79 25.42
N LEU A 119 33.30 17.06 26.26
CA LEU A 119 33.28 17.29 27.72
C LEU A 119 33.84 16.02 28.36
N GLU A 120 35.15 16.05 28.60
CA GLU A 120 35.78 15.31 29.68
C GLU A 120 35.44 16.05 30.98
N ASP A 121 34.80 15.37 31.92
CA ASP A 121 34.75 15.80 33.32
C ASP A 121 35.32 14.66 34.16
N GLU A 122 36.55 14.88 34.65
CA GLU A 122 37.13 14.15 35.77
C GLU A 122 36.38 14.49 37.06
N SER A 123 35.97 13.47 37.82
CA SER A 123 35.90 13.45 39.31
C SER A 123 35.60 12.04 39.78
#